data_AF-A0A6A5W6Y5-F1
#
_entry.id   AF-A0A6A5W6Y5-F1
#
_cell.length_a   1.000
_cell.length_b   1.000
_cell.length_c   1.000
_cell.angle_alpha   90.00
_cell.angle_beta   90.00
_cell.angle_gamma   90.00
#
_symmetry.space_group_name_H-M   'P 1'
#
loop_
_entity.id
_entity.type
_entity.pdbx_description
1 polymer ?
#
loop_
_entity_poly.entity_id
_entity_poly.type
_entity_poly.pdbx_seq_one_letter_code
_entity_poly.pdbx_strand_id
1 'polypeptide(L)'
;MSYKQKKFIRNWYKDFVESDEDPFLANEHLMYLAMLAKATPQAVWEYISRKFLGSTTDGPAGNLPLAGGLRPLKHSKDTNSSSPGYSLAKANRHLSQQTLQLVEKYVSACQRRRAHSDGRRKKNDGPFTCTFGCGYRTGRAFDWRRHEETHEPQELWLCSLCPQNSEQNPFLVNRKDKFLKHVKEVHKGWNADDVLQTSRVDFQAKFDPVCPICQETTESWDDRCKHIIGHFEDDV
;
A
#
# COMPACT_ATOMS: atom_id res chain seq x y z
N MET A 1 2.18 -28.63 14.70
CA MET A 1 2.84 -29.56 13.74
C MET A 1 3.00 -30.95 14.33
N SER A 2 2.67 -31.99 13.55
CA SER A 2 2.83 -33.40 13.94
C SER A 2 4.29 -33.87 13.89
N TYR A 3 4.59 -35.01 14.53
CA TYR A 3 5.94 -35.59 14.54
C TYR A 3 6.45 -35.91 13.12
N LYS A 4 5.57 -36.43 12.25
CA LYS A 4 5.90 -36.73 10.84
C LYS A 4 6.30 -35.47 10.07
N GLN A 5 5.57 -34.37 10.26
CA GLN A 5 5.87 -33.08 9.61
C GLN A 5 7.19 -32.48 10.11
N LYS A 6 7.45 -32.52 11.42
CA LYS A 6 8.71 -32.03 12.02
C LYS A 6 9.94 -32.85 11.59
N LYS A 7 9.78 -34.17 11.40
CA LYS A 7 10.85 -35.07 10.92
C LYS A 7 11.16 -34.79 9.45
N PHE A 8 10.14 -34.62 8.62
CA PHE A 8 10.28 -34.25 7.21
C PHE A 8 11.02 -32.91 7.03
N ILE A 9 10.58 -31.86 7.72
CA ILE A 9 11.20 -30.52 7.65
C ILE A 9 12.66 -30.54 8.12
N ARG A 10 12.96 -31.34 9.16
CA ARG A 10 14.33 -31.45 9.67
C ARG A 10 15.28 -32.10 8.67
N ASN A 11 14.83 -33.15 7.99
CA ASN A 11 15.64 -33.83 6.98
C ASN A 11 15.83 -32.92 5.77
N TRP A 12 14.74 -32.33 5.27
CA TRP A 12 14.79 -31.38 4.16
C TRP A 12 15.74 -30.21 4.45
N TYR A 13 15.71 -29.62 5.64
CA TYR A 13 16.58 -28.49 5.99
C TYR A 13 18.07 -28.88 6.09
N LYS A 14 18.36 -30.12 6.49
CA LYS A 14 19.75 -30.62 6.50
C LYS A 14 20.27 -30.84 5.09
N ASP A 15 19.46 -31.49 4.24
CA ASP A 15 19.80 -31.73 2.83
C ASP A 15 19.97 -30.39 2.08
N PHE A 16 19.13 -29.40 2.40
CA PHE A 16 19.20 -28.04 1.85
C PHE A 16 20.52 -27.33 2.21
N VAL A 17 20.93 -27.36 3.48
CA VAL A 17 22.18 -26.74 3.96
C VAL A 17 23.43 -27.47 3.45
N GLU A 18 23.34 -28.77 3.15
CA GLU A 18 24.45 -29.53 2.54
C GLU A 18 24.59 -29.27 1.03
N SER A 19 23.54 -28.77 0.37
CA SER A 19 23.51 -28.56 -1.09
C SER A 19 23.77 -27.14 -1.57
N ASP A 20 23.66 -26.15 -0.68
CA ASP A 20 23.70 -24.72 -1.02
C ASP A 20 24.80 -24.01 -0.21
N GLU A 21 25.64 -23.18 -0.84
CA GLU A 21 26.77 -22.50 -0.17
C GLU A 21 26.33 -21.33 0.74
N ASP A 22 25.04 -20.99 0.78
CA ASP A 22 24.48 -19.94 1.64
C ASP A 22 23.31 -20.49 2.50
N PRO A 23 23.40 -20.52 3.84
CA PRO A 23 22.37 -21.04 4.72
C PRO A 23 21.10 -20.16 4.83
N PHE A 24 20.93 -19.16 3.96
CA PHE A 24 19.77 -18.28 3.96
C PHE A 24 18.54 -18.94 3.34
N LEU A 25 17.56 -19.30 4.19
CA LEU A 25 16.28 -19.85 3.75
C LEU A 25 15.37 -18.75 3.19
N ALA A 26 15.45 -18.52 1.87
CA ALA A 26 14.57 -17.58 1.16
C ALA A 26 13.07 -17.90 1.34
N ASN A 27 12.22 -16.88 1.26
CA ASN A 27 10.78 -17.00 1.49
C ASN A 27 10.11 -17.99 0.50
N GLU A 28 10.60 -18.10 -0.73
CA GLU A 28 10.11 -19.06 -1.73
C GLU A 28 10.34 -20.51 -1.29
N HIS A 29 11.53 -20.82 -0.75
CA HIS A 29 11.86 -22.14 -0.22
C HIS A 29 11.01 -22.49 1.01
N LEU A 30 10.75 -21.50 1.87
CA LEU A 30 9.87 -21.66 3.02
C LEU A 30 8.42 -21.99 2.60
N MET A 31 7.88 -21.30 1.58
CA MET A 31 6.54 -21.56 1.05
C MET A 31 6.44 -22.96 0.43
N TYR A 32 7.44 -23.36 -0.37
CA TYR A 32 7.48 -24.68 -0.98
C TYR A 32 7.55 -25.80 0.08
N LEU A 33 8.41 -25.62 1.10
CA LEU A 33 8.53 -26.56 2.21
C LEU A 33 7.24 -26.68 3.02
N ALA A 34 6.52 -25.56 3.22
CA ALA A 34 5.23 -25.53 3.89
C ALA A 34 4.14 -26.29 3.12
N MET A 35 4.10 -26.12 1.79
CA MET A 35 3.21 -26.87 0.91
C MET A 35 3.50 -28.38 0.99
N LEU A 36 4.77 -28.80 0.88
CA LEU A 36 5.15 -30.21 0.96
C LEU A 36 4.89 -30.83 2.33
N ALA A 37 5.15 -30.09 3.41
CA ALA A 37 4.89 -30.54 4.77
C ALA A 37 3.40 -30.50 5.17
N LYS A 38 2.52 -29.98 4.29
CA LYS A 38 1.10 -29.71 4.58
C LYS A 38 0.94 -28.92 5.89
N ALA A 39 1.73 -27.86 6.02
CA ALA A 39 1.78 -27.02 7.21
C ALA A 39 1.77 -25.55 6.79
N THR A 40 1.38 -24.66 7.71
CA THR A 40 1.46 -23.22 7.46
C THR A 40 2.92 -22.78 7.40
N PRO A 41 3.30 -21.86 6.50
CA PRO A 41 4.67 -21.34 6.40
C PRO A 41 5.21 -20.77 7.72
N GLN A 42 4.35 -20.11 8.49
CA GLN A 42 4.69 -19.60 9.82
C GLN A 42 5.11 -20.71 10.79
N ALA A 43 4.37 -21.83 10.85
CA ALA A 43 4.73 -22.96 11.70
C ALA A 43 6.03 -23.68 11.26
N VAL A 44 6.33 -23.67 9.96
CA VAL A 44 7.60 -24.18 9.42
C VAL A 44 8.76 -23.24 9.79
N TRP A 45 8.56 -21.93 9.62
CA TRP A 45 9.53 -20.90 9.98
C TRP A 45 9.86 -20.92 11.47
N GLU A 46 8.84 -20.91 12.34
CA GLU A 46 9.02 -21.00 13.80
C GLU A 46 9.73 -22.28 14.22
N TYR A 47 9.46 -23.41 13.55
CA TYR A 47 10.15 -24.65 13.83
C TYR A 47 11.63 -24.57 13.44
N ILE A 48 11.95 -24.05 12.24
CA ILE A 48 13.32 -23.93 11.73
C ILE A 48 14.12 -22.89 12.53
N SER A 49 13.56 -21.69 12.75
CA SER A 49 14.23 -20.61 13.49
C SER A 49 14.56 -21.02 14.93
N ARG A 50 13.62 -21.68 15.60
CA ARG A 50 13.82 -22.19 16.97
C ARG A 50 14.78 -23.38 17.04
N LYS A 51 14.89 -24.20 15.99
CA LYS A 51 15.77 -25.39 16.00
C LYS A 51 17.18 -25.13 15.46
N PHE A 52 17.35 -24.14 14.59
CA PHE A 52 18.57 -23.98 13.80
C PHE A 52 19.13 -22.55 13.77
N LEU A 53 18.34 -21.48 14.02
CA LEU A 53 18.80 -20.10 13.79
C LEU A 53 19.05 -19.28 15.08
N GLY A 54 18.41 -19.57 16.21
CA GLY A 54 18.72 -18.91 17.49
C GLY A 54 18.31 -17.41 17.56
N SER A 55 17.80 -16.99 18.72
CA SER A 55 17.19 -15.67 18.96
C SER A 55 18.19 -14.50 18.96
N THR A 56 17.86 -13.38 18.32
CA THR A 56 18.48 -12.06 18.60
C THR A 56 17.44 -10.94 18.66
N THR A 57 17.33 -10.33 19.84
CA THR A 57 16.68 -9.04 20.15
C THR A 57 17.79 -7.98 20.28
N ASP A 58 17.52 -6.72 19.88
CA ASP A 58 17.84 -5.47 20.62
C ASP A 58 17.85 -4.21 19.73
N GLY A 59 17.22 -3.13 20.22
CA GLY A 59 17.34 -1.75 19.69
C GLY A 59 18.56 -1.01 20.26
N PRO A 60 18.83 0.26 19.89
CA PRO A 60 18.31 1.39 20.70
C PRO A 60 18.13 2.75 19.99
N ALA A 61 17.61 3.72 20.78
CA ALA A 61 17.20 5.09 20.49
C ALA A 61 18.32 6.17 20.46
N GLY A 62 17.99 7.39 19.99
CA GLY A 62 18.82 8.61 20.11
C GLY A 62 18.05 9.92 19.84
N ASN A 63 18.31 10.96 20.66
CA ASN A 63 17.59 12.23 20.88
C ASN A 63 18.06 13.45 20.02
N LEU A 64 17.12 14.37 19.69
CA LEU A 64 17.06 15.89 19.68
C LEU A 64 18.25 16.75 19.12
N PRO A 65 18.15 18.10 18.81
CA PRO A 65 17.14 19.12 19.16
C PRO A 65 16.76 20.20 18.07
N LEU A 66 16.05 21.23 18.55
CA LEU A 66 15.21 22.32 17.97
C LEU A 66 15.93 23.67 17.69
N ALA A 67 15.45 24.46 16.69
CA ALA A 67 15.34 25.95 16.59
C ALA A 67 15.34 26.38 15.09
N GLY A 68 14.64 27.38 14.54
CA GLY A 68 13.80 28.50 14.97
C GLY A 68 13.93 29.61 13.90
N GLY A 69 12.83 30.25 13.46
CA GLY A 69 12.87 31.47 12.62
C GLY A 69 11.78 31.59 11.54
N LEU A 70 10.96 32.65 11.63
CA LEU A 70 9.79 32.94 10.79
C LEU A 70 10.01 34.16 9.85
N ARG A 71 9.29 34.13 8.70
CA ARG A 71 8.79 35.22 7.81
C ARG A 71 9.68 35.72 6.63
N PRO A 72 9.11 36.39 5.59
CA PRO A 72 7.93 36.01 4.78
C PRO A 72 8.03 36.35 3.24
N LEU A 73 7.08 35.79 2.44
CA LEU A 73 6.54 36.21 1.12
C LEU A 73 7.34 35.98 -0.20
N LYS A 74 6.76 35.18 -1.12
CA LYS A 74 6.16 35.63 -2.41
C LYS A 74 5.50 34.47 -3.18
N HIS A 75 4.31 34.74 -3.71
CA HIS A 75 3.55 33.87 -4.62
C HIS A 75 4.33 33.61 -5.92
N SER A 76 4.50 32.34 -6.28
CA SER A 76 4.71 31.90 -7.66
C SER A 76 4.02 30.56 -7.88
N LYS A 77 3.24 30.50 -8.97
CA LYS A 77 2.54 29.32 -9.48
C LYS A 77 3.57 28.24 -9.82
N ASP A 78 3.65 27.23 -8.97
CA ASP A 78 4.12 25.89 -9.31
C ASP A 78 3.55 24.93 -8.26
N THR A 79 2.37 24.36 -8.51
CA THR A 79 1.82 23.29 -7.67
C THR A 79 2.59 22.01 -7.95
N ASN A 80 3.80 21.95 -7.42
CA ASN A 80 4.57 20.74 -7.27
C ASN A 80 5.09 20.73 -5.82
N SER A 81 4.18 20.51 -4.87
CA SER A 81 4.48 20.27 -3.45
C SER A 81 5.11 18.87 -3.29
N SER A 82 6.30 18.74 -3.85
CA SER A 82 7.22 17.66 -3.52
C SER A 82 8.11 18.21 -2.42
N SER A 83 7.83 17.86 -1.16
CA SER A 83 8.82 18.02 -0.09
C SER A 83 10.17 17.47 -0.61
N PRO A 84 11.25 18.27 -0.58
CA PRO A 84 12.53 17.90 -1.15
C PRO A 84 13.15 16.79 -0.30
N GLY A 85 12.81 15.54 -0.61
CA GLY A 85 13.31 14.37 0.13
C GLY A 85 12.33 13.20 0.26
N TYR A 86 11.04 13.37 -0.03
CA TYR A 86 10.12 12.23 -0.03
C TYR A 86 10.34 11.38 -1.29
N SER A 87 10.71 10.12 -1.09
CA SER A 87 10.72 9.08 -2.12
C SER A 87 9.79 7.96 -1.66
N LEU A 88 8.86 7.56 -2.54
CA LEU A 88 7.91 6.49 -2.27
C LEU A 88 8.64 5.18 -1.93
N ALA A 89 9.71 4.86 -2.68
CA ALA A 89 10.63 3.76 -2.38
C ALA A 89 11.18 3.81 -0.95
N LYS A 90 11.57 5.00 -0.49
CA LYS A 90 12.22 5.16 0.82
C LYS A 90 11.24 4.95 1.97
N ALA A 91 10.01 5.46 1.83
CA ALA A 91 8.94 5.26 2.80
C ALA A 91 8.43 3.80 2.82
N ASN A 92 8.51 3.09 1.69
CA ASN A 92 7.97 1.75 1.53
C ASN A 92 9.06 0.66 1.40
N ARG A 93 10.24 0.90 1.96
CA ARG A 93 11.40 -0.02 1.90
C ARG A 93 11.18 -1.38 2.57
N HIS A 94 10.16 -1.49 3.42
CA HIS A 94 9.77 -2.74 4.09
C HIS A 94 8.97 -3.67 3.17
N LEU A 95 8.44 -3.17 2.06
CA LEU A 95 7.79 -3.99 1.05
C LEU A 95 8.83 -4.76 0.23
N SER A 96 8.44 -5.94 -0.29
CA SER A 96 9.28 -6.67 -1.23
C SER A 96 9.60 -5.81 -2.46
N GLN A 97 10.77 -6.00 -3.06
CA GLN A 97 11.17 -5.21 -4.23
C GLN A 97 10.17 -5.30 -5.39
N GLN A 98 9.59 -6.48 -5.62
CA GLN A 98 8.55 -6.69 -6.65
C GLN A 98 7.27 -5.92 -6.30
N THR A 99 6.79 -6.01 -5.06
CA THR A 99 5.61 -5.26 -4.60
C THR A 99 5.84 -3.76 -4.68
N LEU A 100 7.03 -3.29 -4.31
CA LEU A 100 7.38 -1.88 -4.35
C LEU A 100 7.32 -1.31 -5.78
N GLN A 101 7.88 -2.04 -6.76
CA GLN A 101 7.82 -1.64 -8.17
C GLN A 101 6.37 -1.55 -8.69
N LEU A 102 5.51 -2.49 -8.29
CA LEU A 102 4.09 -2.48 -8.64
C LEU A 102 3.38 -1.27 -8.03
N VAL A 103 3.62 -0.99 -6.74
CA VAL A 103 3.06 0.15 -6.03
C VAL A 103 3.51 1.47 -6.66
N GLU A 104 4.80 1.64 -6.92
CA GLU A 104 5.34 2.84 -7.58
C GLU A 104 4.68 3.07 -8.93
N LYS A 105 4.65 2.04 -9.78
CA LYS A 105 4.00 2.10 -11.10
C LYS A 105 2.52 2.46 -10.98
N TYR A 106 1.82 1.90 -9.99
CA TYR A 106 0.40 2.17 -9.74
C TYR A 106 0.15 3.61 -9.28
N VAL A 107 0.92 4.09 -8.30
CA VAL A 107 0.78 5.46 -7.75
C VAL A 107 1.14 6.50 -8.81
N SER A 108 2.22 6.29 -9.57
CA SER A 108 2.56 7.15 -10.71
C SER A 108 1.49 7.15 -11.80
N ALA A 109 0.71 6.05 -11.95
CA ALA A 109 -0.42 6.02 -12.86
C ALA A 109 -1.63 6.81 -12.34
N CYS A 110 -1.85 6.82 -11.03
CA CYS A 110 -2.95 7.56 -10.37
C CYS A 110 -2.76 9.08 -10.47
N GLN A 111 -1.52 9.55 -10.39
CA GLN A 111 -1.18 10.97 -10.49
C GLN A 111 -1.33 11.54 -11.92
N ARG A 112 -1.43 10.68 -12.94
CA ARG A 112 -1.61 11.14 -14.32
C ARG A 112 -3.03 11.66 -14.54
N ARG A 113 -3.14 12.92 -14.97
CA ARG A 113 -4.42 13.54 -15.35
C ARG A 113 -5.02 12.78 -16.53
N ARG A 114 -6.30 12.39 -16.40
CA ARG A 114 -7.08 11.86 -17.52
C ARG A 114 -7.39 12.99 -18.50
N ALA A 115 -7.16 12.72 -19.79
CA ALA A 115 -7.47 13.67 -20.85
C ALA A 115 -8.94 14.12 -20.76
N HIS A 116 -9.18 15.42 -20.94
CA HIS A 116 -10.55 15.97 -20.97
C HIS A 116 -11.40 15.37 -22.09
N SER A 117 -10.75 14.88 -23.15
CA SER A 117 -11.37 14.30 -24.34
C SER A 117 -11.73 12.81 -24.23
N ASP A 118 -11.58 12.17 -23.07
CA ASP A 118 -11.80 10.71 -22.93
C ASP A 118 -13.27 10.26 -23.09
N GLY A 119 -14.21 11.20 -23.28
CA GLY A 119 -15.63 10.96 -23.50
C GLY A 119 -16.35 10.27 -22.33
N ARG A 120 -15.65 9.98 -21.24
CA ARG A 120 -16.11 9.22 -20.07
C ARG A 120 -16.51 10.11 -18.91
N ARG A 121 -16.21 11.41 -19.00
CA ARG A 121 -16.69 12.43 -18.07
C ARG A 121 -18.19 12.63 -18.28
N LYS A 122 -18.99 11.90 -17.52
CA LYS A 122 -20.39 12.28 -17.28
C LYS A 122 -20.40 13.71 -16.72
N LYS A 123 -21.45 14.50 -17.00
CA LYS A 123 -21.61 15.82 -16.39
C LYS A 123 -21.65 15.64 -14.87
N ASN A 124 -20.53 15.91 -14.25
CA ASN A 124 -20.31 15.83 -12.82
C ASN A 124 -20.78 17.16 -12.25
N ASP A 125 -21.82 17.12 -11.42
CA ASP A 125 -22.46 18.32 -10.89
C ASP A 125 -22.53 18.23 -9.36
N GLY A 126 -22.53 19.38 -8.71
CA GLY A 126 -22.54 19.52 -7.26
C GLY A 126 -21.41 20.39 -6.68
N PRO A 127 -21.51 20.73 -5.38
CA PRO A 127 -20.63 21.68 -4.71
C PRO A 127 -19.24 21.12 -4.44
N PHE A 128 -19.10 19.81 -4.21
CA PHE A 128 -17.82 19.20 -3.84
C PHE A 128 -16.92 19.05 -5.07
N THR A 129 -15.84 19.83 -5.14
CA THR A 129 -14.92 19.85 -6.30
C THR A 129 -13.58 19.20 -5.99
N CYS A 130 -13.02 18.46 -6.96
CA CYS A 130 -11.71 17.83 -6.79
C CYS A 130 -10.59 18.87 -6.58
N THR A 131 -9.73 18.63 -5.59
CA THR A 131 -8.65 19.56 -5.20
C THR A 131 -7.43 19.47 -6.10
N PHE A 132 -7.28 18.37 -6.84
CA PHE A 132 -6.19 18.14 -7.80
C PHE A 132 -6.43 18.78 -9.17
N GLY A 133 -7.49 19.58 -9.32
CA GLY A 133 -7.79 20.32 -10.55
C GLY A 133 -8.13 19.44 -11.74
N CYS A 134 -8.69 18.24 -11.51
CA CYS A 134 -9.09 17.34 -12.59
C CYS A 134 -10.47 17.70 -13.19
N GLY A 135 -11.21 18.60 -12.54
CA GLY A 135 -12.55 19.03 -12.96
C GLY A 135 -13.68 18.09 -12.55
N TYR A 136 -13.41 17.07 -11.72
CA TYR A 136 -14.46 16.26 -11.11
C TYR A 136 -15.22 17.05 -10.05
N ARG A 137 -16.54 16.87 -10.01
CA ARG A 137 -17.46 17.47 -9.03
C ARG A 137 -18.55 16.46 -8.63
N THR A 138 -19.12 16.56 -7.45
CA THR A 138 -20.21 15.67 -7.02
C THR A 138 -21.10 16.34 -5.98
N GLY A 139 -22.32 15.82 -5.83
CA GLY A 139 -23.28 16.23 -4.80
C GLY A 139 -23.05 15.58 -3.43
N ARG A 140 -22.13 14.62 -3.30
CA ARG A 140 -21.92 13.84 -2.06
C ARG A 140 -20.47 13.87 -1.60
N ALA A 141 -20.23 14.27 -0.36
CA ALA A 141 -18.91 14.27 0.27
C ALA A 141 -18.21 12.89 0.24
N PHE A 142 -18.97 11.80 0.42
CA PHE A 142 -18.44 10.44 0.32
C PHE A 142 -17.86 10.12 -1.06
N ASP A 143 -18.55 10.51 -2.13
CA ASP A 143 -18.06 10.29 -3.50
C ASP A 143 -16.83 11.17 -3.79
N TRP A 144 -16.80 12.38 -3.22
CA TRP A 144 -15.67 13.30 -3.33
C TRP A 144 -14.42 12.71 -2.67
N ARG A 145 -14.50 12.27 -1.40
CA ARG A 145 -13.37 11.62 -0.70
C ARG A 145 -12.87 10.40 -1.47
N ARG A 146 -13.79 9.54 -1.90
CA ARG A 146 -13.52 8.35 -2.74
C ARG A 146 -12.86 8.70 -4.07
N HIS A 147 -13.08 9.91 -4.60
CA HIS A 147 -12.44 10.39 -5.82
C HIS A 147 -11.04 10.95 -5.55
N GLU A 148 -10.85 11.72 -4.48
CA GLU A 148 -9.53 12.23 -4.06
C GLU A 148 -8.53 11.09 -3.82
N GLU A 149 -8.99 9.98 -3.22
CA GLU A 149 -8.20 8.75 -3.04
C GLU A 149 -7.74 8.12 -4.37
N THR A 150 -8.32 8.49 -5.51
CA THR A 150 -7.84 8.04 -6.84
C THR A 150 -6.64 8.83 -7.35
N HIS A 151 -6.40 10.03 -6.80
CA HIS A 151 -5.21 10.83 -7.07
C HIS A 151 -4.09 10.47 -6.09
N GLU A 152 -4.43 10.41 -4.80
CA GLU A 152 -3.52 10.03 -3.72
C GLU A 152 -4.09 8.81 -2.98
N PRO A 153 -3.79 7.58 -3.46
CA PRO A 153 -4.27 6.38 -2.80
C PRO A 153 -3.70 6.32 -1.38
N GLN A 154 -4.57 6.03 -0.41
CA GLN A 154 -4.17 5.83 0.99
C GLN A 154 -4.01 4.36 1.36
N GLU A 155 -4.71 3.48 0.64
CA GLU A 155 -4.66 2.04 0.83
C GLU A 155 -4.54 1.33 -0.52
N LEU A 156 -3.90 0.17 -0.52
CA LEU A 156 -3.73 -0.68 -1.70
C LEU A 156 -4.00 -2.14 -1.35
N TRP A 157 -4.62 -2.86 -2.29
CA TRP A 157 -4.86 -4.29 -2.21
C TRP A 157 -4.25 -4.99 -3.43
N LEU A 158 -3.32 -5.90 -3.17
CA LEU A 158 -2.67 -6.75 -4.16
C LEU A 158 -3.19 -8.17 -3.99
N CYS A 159 -3.95 -8.68 -4.95
CA CYS A 159 -4.61 -9.99 -4.83
C CYS A 159 -3.58 -11.11 -4.65
N SER A 160 -3.62 -11.78 -3.50
CA SER A 160 -2.72 -12.89 -3.16
C SER A 160 -3.01 -14.18 -3.94
N LEU A 161 -4.19 -14.27 -4.57
CA LEU A 161 -4.60 -15.43 -5.38
C LEU A 161 -4.25 -15.29 -6.85
N CYS A 162 -3.95 -14.08 -7.31
CA CYS A 162 -3.53 -13.84 -8.68
C CYS A 162 -2.05 -14.22 -8.86
N PRO A 163 -1.68 -14.87 -9.98
CA PRO A 163 -0.27 -15.08 -10.30
C PRO A 163 0.47 -13.73 -10.39
N GLN A 164 1.66 -13.66 -9.78
CA GLN A 164 2.57 -12.51 -9.86
C GLN A 164 3.72 -12.81 -10.85
N ASN A 165 3.42 -13.45 -11.97
CA ASN A 165 4.45 -13.75 -12.97
C ASN A 165 4.71 -12.54 -13.87
N SER A 166 5.90 -12.48 -14.47
CA SER A 166 6.37 -11.36 -15.31
C SER A 166 5.49 -11.07 -16.52
N GLU A 167 4.63 -12.01 -16.93
CA GLU A 167 3.78 -11.91 -18.11
C GLU A 167 2.36 -11.41 -17.80
N GLN A 168 1.91 -11.48 -16.54
CA GLN A 168 0.58 -11.03 -16.11
C GLN A 168 0.70 -9.92 -15.07
N ASN A 169 0.05 -8.79 -15.34
CA ASN A 169 0.00 -7.68 -14.40
C ASN A 169 -0.89 -8.08 -13.21
N PRO A 170 -0.34 -8.23 -11.99
CA PRO A 170 -1.12 -8.71 -10.86
C PRO A 170 -2.23 -7.70 -10.50
N PHE A 171 -3.33 -8.20 -9.94
CA PHE A 171 -4.48 -7.36 -9.62
C PHE A 171 -4.20 -6.47 -8.40
N LEU A 172 -3.81 -5.23 -8.67
CA LEU A 172 -3.56 -4.17 -7.69
C LEU A 172 -4.60 -3.06 -7.84
N VAL A 173 -5.29 -2.72 -6.74
CA VAL A 173 -6.28 -1.63 -6.71
C VAL A 173 -6.23 -0.87 -5.38
N ASN A 174 -6.59 0.41 -5.40
CA ASN A 174 -6.76 1.25 -4.21
C ASN A 174 -8.20 1.28 -3.67
N ARG A 175 -9.05 0.37 -4.14
CA ARG A 175 -10.49 0.39 -3.87
C ARG A 175 -10.98 -0.94 -3.36
N LYS A 176 -11.40 -0.98 -2.09
CA LYS A 176 -11.98 -2.16 -1.45
C LYS A 176 -13.17 -2.77 -2.22
N ASP A 177 -14.10 -1.95 -2.71
CA ASP A 177 -15.25 -2.44 -3.49
C ASP A 177 -14.83 -3.12 -4.80
N LYS A 178 -13.80 -2.60 -5.48
CA LYS A 178 -13.27 -3.19 -6.70
C LYS A 178 -12.52 -4.48 -6.42
N PHE A 179 -11.79 -4.52 -5.32
CA PHE A 179 -11.12 -5.72 -4.87
C PHE A 179 -12.09 -6.85 -4.55
N LEU A 180 -13.09 -6.58 -3.71
CA LEU A 180 -14.11 -7.56 -3.33
C LEU A 180 -14.87 -8.07 -4.56
N LYS A 181 -15.20 -7.18 -5.50
CA LYS A 181 -15.82 -7.57 -6.78
C LYS A 181 -14.92 -8.52 -7.58
N HIS A 182 -13.63 -8.19 -7.70
CA HIS A 182 -12.65 -9.03 -8.39
C HIS A 182 -12.57 -10.44 -7.76
N VAL A 183 -12.45 -10.54 -6.44
CA VAL A 183 -12.36 -11.85 -5.77
C VAL A 183 -13.63 -12.67 -6.01
N LYS A 184 -14.81 -12.06 -5.92
CA LYS A 184 -16.09 -12.75 -6.17
C LYS A 184 -16.24 -13.25 -7.60
N GLU A 185 -15.77 -12.49 -8.58
CA GLU A 185 -15.94 -12.81 -10.01
C GLU A 185 -14.86 -13.77 -10.52
N VAL A 186 -13.60 -13.56 -10.12
CA VAL A 186 -12.43 -14.29 -10.63
C VAL A 186 -12.08 -15.50 -9.76
N HIS A 187 -12.14 -15.36 -8.44
CA HIS A 187 -11.74 -16.41 -7.47
C HIS A 187 -12.98 -17.03 -6.81
N LYS A 188 -13.88 -17.58 -7.63
CA LYS A 188 -15.09 -18.27 -7.17
C LYS A 188 -14.73 -19.38 -6.19
N GLY A 189 -15.37 -19.39 -5.02
CA GLY A 189 -15.13 -20.37 -3.95
C GLY A 189 -14.23 -19.87 -2.81
N TRP A 190 -13.62 -18.69 -2.95
CA TRP A 190 -12.90 -18.04 -1.86
C TRP A 190 -13.78 -17.00 -1.15
N ASN A 191 -13.59 -16.85 0.16
CA ASN A 191 -14.21 -15.78 0.91
C ASN A 191 -13.50 -14.46 0.57
N ALA A 192 -14.26 -13.51 0.03
CA ALA A 192 -13.72 -12.23 -0.41
C ALA A 192 -13.13 -11.38 0.73
N ASP A 193 -13.72 -11.47 1.93
CA ASP A 193 -13.23 -10.71 3.08
C ASP A 193 -11.91 -11.28 3.63
N ASP A 194 -11.76 -12.60 3.64
CA ASP A 194 -10.50 -13.25 4.06
C ASP A 194 -9.36 -12.88 3.11
N VAL A 195 -9.63 -12.96 1.79
CA VAL A 195 -8.66 -12.59 0.77
C VAL A 195 -8.33 -11.09 0.82
N LEU A 196 -9.31 -10.24 1.14
CA LEU A 196 -9.07 -8.80 1.31
C LEU A 196 -8.07 -8.52 2.43
N GLN A 197 -8.20 -9.20 3.57
CA GLN A 197 -7.29 -9.02 4.70
C GLN A 197 -5.87 -9.50 4.37
N THR A 198 -5.72 -10.65 3.72
CA THR A 198 -4.40 -11.17 3.33
C THR A 198 -3.76 -10.39 2.18
N SER A 199 -4.57 -9.71 1.37
CA SER A 199 -4.13 -8.95 0.19
C SER A 199 -3.88 -7.47 0.47
N ARG A 200 -4.08 -7.00 1.71
CA ARG A 200 -3.79 -5.61 2.07
C ARG A 200 -2.28 -5.39 2.04
N VAL A 201 -1.85 -4.40 1.26
CA VAL A 201 -0.45 -3.98 1.22
C VAL A 201 -0.23 -3.00 2.37
N ASP A 202 0.84 -3.21 3.15
CA ASP A 202 1.29 -2.27 4.19
C ASP A 202 1.93 -1.03 3.57
N PHE A 203 1.14 -0.31 2.76
CA PHE A 203 1.57 0.83 1.98
C PHE A 203 1.52 2.11 2.83
N GLN A 204 2.68 2.75 2.98
CA GLN A 204 2.79 4.08 3.57
C GLN A 204 2.54 5.13 2.49
N ALA A 205 1.30 5.60 2.46
CA ALA A 205 0.86 6.66 1.55
C ALA A 205 1.50 8.00 1.89
N LYS A 206 1.78 8.78 0.85
CA LYS A 206 1.99 10.22 0.97
C LYS A 206 0.66 10.93 0.78
N PHE A 207 0.50 12.02 1.51
CA PHE A 207 -0.47 13.06 1.18
C PHE A 207 0.16 14.44 1.33
N ASP A 208 -0.42 15.44 0.68
CA ASP A 208 -0.11 16.84 0.97
C ASP A 208 -0.91 17.31 2.19
N PRO A 209 -0.28 17.58 3.35
CA PRO A 209 -1.01 17.96 4.55
C PRO A 209 -1.57 19.38 4.47
N VAL A 210 -1.16 20.19 3.50
CA VAL A 210 -1.60 21.57 3.35
C VAL A 210 -2.94 21.62 2.62
N CYS A 211 -3.90 22.32 3.21
CA CYS A 211 -5.18 22.59 2.59
C CYS A 211 -5.00 23.53 1.38
N PRO A 212 -5.49 23.17 0.18
CA PRO A 212 -5.33 24.01 -1.01
C PRO A 212 -6.23 25.26 -1.00
N ILE A 213 -7.21 25.35 -0.09
CA ILE A 213 -8.16 26.46 0.00
C ILE A 213 -7.65 27.52 0.99
N CYS A 214 -7.31 27.12 2.22
CA CYS A 214 -6.94 28.04 3.30
C CYS A 214 -5.48 27.93 3.79
N GLN A 215 -4.70 26.99 3.25
CA GLN A 215 -3.30 26.73 3.62
C GLN A 215 -3.06 26.23 5.06
N GLU A 216 -4.10 25.78 5.75
CA GLU A 216 -3.96 25.09 7.04
C GLU A 216 -3.32 23.71 6.85
N THR A 217 -2.43 23.32 7.77
CA THR A 217 -1.74 22.02 7.74
C THR A 217 -2.47 21.03 8.64
N THR A 218 -2.75 19.84 8.12
CA THR A 218 -3.43 18.75 8.84
C THR A 218 -2.48 17.59 9.15
N GLU A 219 -2.79 16.81 10.18
CA GLU A 219 -1.93 15.73 10.66
C GLU A 219 -2.16 14.39 9.91
N SER A 220 -3.35 14.21 9.34
CA SER A 220 -3.73 12.98 8.64
C SER A 220 -4.54 13.28 7.37
N TRP A 221 -4.53 12.33 6.42
CA TRP A 221 -5.39 12.39 5.24
C TRP A 221 -6.87 12.53 5.60
N ASP A 222 -7.31 11.82 6.65
CA ASP A 222 -8.70 11.84 7.08
C ASP A 222 -9.09 13.22 7.62
N ASP A 223 -8.19 13.87 8.36
CA ASP A 223 -8.41 15.23 8.87
C ASP A 223 -8.35 16.25 7.75
N ARG A 224 -7.43 16.09 6.79
CA ARG A 224 -7.41 16.88 5.54
C ARG A 224 -8.75 16.81 4.82
N CYS A 225 -9.27 15.60 4.59
CA CYS A 225 -10.52 15.41 3.89
C CYS A 225 -11.70 16.04 4.64
N LYS A 226 -11.81 15.83 5.96
CA LYS A 226 -12.85 16.46 6.78
C LYS A 226 -12.77 17.98 6.77
N HIS A 227 -11.56 18.52 6.91
CA HIS A 227 -11.31 19.96 6.86
C HIS A 227 -11.75 20.55 5.51
N ILE A 228 -11.35 19.93 4.40
CA ILE A 228 -11.71 20.40 3.05
C ILE A 228 -13.22 20.30 2.81
N ILE A 229 -13.88 19.25 3.32
CA ILE A 229 -15.34 19.13 3.26
C ILE A 229 -16.03 20.30 3.96
N GLY A 230 -15.49 20.77 5.09
CA GLY A 230 -16.02 21.94 5.81
C GLY A 230 -16.12 23.20 4.94
N HIS A 231 -15.10 23.49 4.12
CA HIS A 231 -15.15 24.64 3.18
C HIS A 231 -16.33 24.56 2.19
N PHE A 232 -16.73 23.35 1.77
CA PHE A 232 -17.87 23.19 0.86
C PHE A 232 -19.22 23.29 1.55
N GLU A 233 -19.28 23.05 2.85
CA GLU A 233 -20.50 23.15 3.66
C GLU A 233 -20.74 24.58 4.16
N ASP A 234 -19.67 25.35 4.40
CA ASP A 234 -19.73 26.75 4.82
C ASP A 234 -20.04 27.73 3.66
N ASP A 235 -19.83 27.30 2.41
CA ASP A 235 -20.06 28.08 1.17
C ASP A 235 -21.49 27.95 0.59
N VAL A 236 -22.40 27.23 1.26
CA VAL A 236 -23.80 26.97 0.84
C VAL A 236 -24.80 27.71 1.73
#